data_AF-A0A2V7KYR7-F1
#
_entry.id   AF-A0A2V7KYR7-F1
#
_cell.length_a   1.000
_cell.length_b   1.000
_cell.length_c   1.000
_cell.angle_alpha   90.00
_cell.angle_beta   90.00
_cell.angle_gamma   90.00
#
_symmetry.space_group_name_H-M   'P 1'
#
loop_
_entity.id
_entity.type
_entity.pdbx_description
1 polymer ?
#
loop_
_entity_poly.entity_id
_entity_poly.type
_entity_poly.pdbx_seq_one_letter_code
_entity_poly.pdbx_strand_id
1 'polypeptide(L)'
;MTEPHQLPRVMRLRDVVLFNISAIVGLRWLTTAASQFGLASLGLWLLAMVVFFLPSAIAVRELADIDPGAGGIYRWVRRAFGPTHGFVAGWGYWVNNLFYFPSLLVTTAAIAAYAAGPRFVHLGDDNLFIAVVSLVGLWLAVGLNVVGLRVGKRLQNLGGHGTWLPGLIFVALAIWSLTTHGSATPVTARGLVPASLDLQSINLF
;
A
#
# COMPACT_ATOMS: atom_id res chain seq x y z
N MET A 1 -1.31 32.96 24.81
CA MET A 1 -1.07 32.50 23.43
C MET A 1 0.01 31.44 23.51
N THR A 2 -0.38 30.16 23.58
CA THR A 2 0.56 29.04 23.68
C THR A 2 1.04 28.71 22.28
N GLU A 3 2.34 28.83 22.03
CA GLU A 3 2.93 28.43 20.76
C GLU A 3 2.53 26.98 20.44
N PRO A 4 1.98 26.68 19.24
CA PRO A 4 1.62 25.32 18.91
C PRO A 4 2.90 24.50 18.87
N HIS A 5 2.97 23.43 19.69
CA HIS A 5 4.03 22.43 19.66
C HIS A 5 4.27 21.97 18.20
N GLN A 6 5.24 22.57 17.53
CA GLN A 6 5.62 22.17 16.18
C GLN A 6 6.32 20.83 16.29
N LEU A 7 5.70 19.79 15.74
CA LEU A 7 6.31 18.48 15.64
C LEU A 7 7.66 18.64 14.92
N PRO A 8 8.77 18.11 15.48
CA PRO A 8 10.07 18.24 14.85
C PRO A 8 10.00 17.67 13.43
N ARG A 9 10.44 18.46 12.43
CA ARG A 9 10.55 18.01 11.03
C ARG A 9 11.68 17.00 10.90
N VAL A 10 11.39 15.74 11.22
CA VAL A 10 12.36 14.64 11.16
C VAL A 10 12.45 14.03 9.75
N MET A 11 11.43 14.20 8.90
CA MET A 11 11.40 13.64 7.53
C MET A 11 11.84 14.68 6.49
N ARG A 12 12.87 14.36 5.70
CA ARG A 12 13.29 15.16 4.53
C ARG A 12 12.41 14.81 3.32
N LEU A 13 12.40 15.65 2.28
CA LEU A 13 11.63 15.41 1.05
C LEU A 13 11.86 14.00 0.47
N ARG A 14 13.13 13.57 0.42
CA ARG A 14 13.49 12.22 -0.05
C ARG A 14 12.85 11.11 0.81
N ASP A 15 12.82 11.28 2.13
CA ASP A 15 12.18 10.32 3.04
C ASP A 15 10.68 10.25 2.75
N VAL A 16 10.04 11.40 2.53
CA VAL A 16 8.60 11.48 2.21
C VAL A 16 8.29 10.87 0.86
N VAL A 17 9.12 11.10 -0.17
CA VAL A 17 8.94 10.52 -1.50
C VAL A 17 9.12 9.00 -1.45
N LEU A 18 10.21 8.51 -0.84
CA LEU A 18 10.44 7.07 -0.70
C LEU A 18 9.34 6.39 0.12
N PHE A 19 8.87 7.05 1.17
CA PHE A 19 7.75 6.58 1.98
C PHE A 19 6.46 6.48 1.15
N ASN A 20 6.10 7.53 0.40
CA ASN A 20 4.91 7.50 -0.46
C ASN A 20 5.02 6.42 -1.54
N ILE A 21 6.17 6.30 -2.20
CA ILE A 21 6.39 5.22 -3.18
C ILE A 21 6.22 3.86 -2.51
N SER A 22 6.78 3.65 -1.31
CA SER A 22 6.62 2.37 -0.60
C SER A 22 5.19 2.10 -0.14
N ALA A 23 4.42 3.14 0.16
CA ALA A 23 3.03 3.02 0.55
C ALA A 23 2.12 2.70 -0.65
N ILE A 24 2.47 3.17 -1.85
CA ILE A 24 1.68 3.02 -3.06
C ILE A 24 2.07 1.74 -3.83
N VAL A 25 3.37 1.45 -3.92
CA VAL A 25 3.89 0.30 -4.68
C VAL A 25 3.78 -0.97 -3.85
N GLY A 26 2.64 -1.66 -3.99
CA GLY A 26 2.43 -2.99 -3.44
C GLY A 26 2.72 -4.08 -4.49
N LEU A 27 3.80 -4.84 -4.30
CA LEU A 27 4.13 -6.00 -5.16
C LEU A 27 2.98 -7.01 -5.24
N ARG A 28 2.23 -7.17 -4.14
CA ARG A 28 1.05 -8.03 -4.07
C ARG A 28 0.01 -7.68 -5.14
N TRP A 29 -0.18 -6.40 -5.43
CA TRP A 29 -1.17 -5.96 -6.42
C TRP A 29 -0.70 -6.19 -7.84
N LEU A 30 0.61 -6.14 -8.10
CA LEU A 30 1.20 -6.49 -9.40
C LEU A 30 0.87 -7.94 -9.78
N THR A 31 1.07 -8.88 -8.85
CA THR A 31 0.84 -10.31 -9.12
C THR A 31 -0.64 -10.62 -9.32
N THR A 32 -1.53 -10.05 -8.49
CA THR A 32 -2.98 -10.26 -8.60
C THR A 32 -3.53 -9.67 -9.90
N ALA A 33 -3.13 -8.44 -10.26
CA ALA A 33 -3.58 -7.79 -11.48
C ALA A 33 -3.11 -8.53 -12.74
N ALA A 34 -1.85 -8.99 -12.74
CA ALA A 34 -1.30 -9.79 -13.84
C ALA A 34 -2.02 -11.14 -13.98
N SER A 35 -2.34 -11.82 -12.87
CA SER A 35 -3.03 -13.12 -12.92
C SER A 35 -4.50 -13.01 -13.36
N GLN A 36 -5.20 -11.93 -13.00
CA GLN A 36 -6.63 -11.78 -13.28
C GLN A 36 -6.92 -11.14 -14.64
N PHE A 37 -6.17 -10.11 -15.03
CA PHE A 37 -6.46 -9.31 -16.22
C PHE A 37 -5.34 -9.35 -17.28
N GLY A 38 -4.23 -10.05 -17.02
CA GLY A 38 -3.12 -10.17 -17.96
C GLY A 38 -2.61 -8.81 -18.45
N LEU A 39 -2.48 -8.63 -19.76
CA LEU A 39 -1.97 -7.40 -20.37
C LEU A 39 -2.94 -6.20 -20.22
N ALA A 40 -4.25 -6.45 -20.06
CA ALA A 40 -5.24 -5.39 -19.90
C ALA A 40 -5.08 -4.65 -18.55
N SER A 41 -4.45 -5.28 -17.56
CA SER A 41 -4.12 -4.65 -16.27
C SER A 41 -3.27 -3.38 -16.45
N LEU A 42 -2.34 -3.37 -17.41
CA LEU A 42 -1.49 -2.21 -17.70
C LEU A 42 -2.31 -1.04 -18.25
N GLY A 43 -3.27 -1.31 -19.13
CA GLY A 43 -4.18 -0.30 -19.67
C GLY A 43 -5.09 0.28 -18.59
N LEU A 44 -5.66 -0.58 -17.73
CA LEU A 44 -6.49 -0.17 -16.60
C LEU A 44 -5.70 0.65 -15.56
N TRP A 45 -4.46 0.27 -15.28
CA TRP A 45 -3.58 1.04 -14.39
C TRP A 45 -3.18 2.38 -14.97
N LEU A 46 -2.87 2.44 -16.27
CA LEU A 46 -2.59 3.72 -16.93
C LEU A 46 -3.82 4.65 -16.86
N LEU A 47 -5.01 4.10 -17.14
CA LEU A 47 -6.26 4.83 -17.02
C LEU A 47 -6.50 5.32 -15.58
N ALA A 48 -6.37 4.44 -14.60
CA ALA A 48 -6.50 4.79 -13.18
C ALA A 48 -5.47 5.84 -12.75
N MET A 49 -4.25 5.77 -13.29
CA MET A 49 -3.20 6.74 -13.01
C MET A 49 -3.59 8.13 -13.51
N VAL A 50 -4.09 8.24 -14.74
CA VAL A 50 -4.43 9.53 -15.36
C VAL A 50 -5.73 10.10 -14.80
N VAL A 51 -6.76 9.27 -14.60
CA VAL A 51 -8.11 9.72 -14.23
C VAL A 51 -8.27 9.90 -12.73
N PHE A 52 -7.55 9.13 -11.91
CA PHE A 52 -7.76 9.12 -10.45
C PHE A 52 -6.52 9.51 -9.67
N PHE A 53 -5.37 8.87 -9.92
CA PHE A 53 -4.17 9.09 -9.12
C PHE A 53 -3.57 10.48 -9.32
N LEU A 54 -3.39 10.94 -10.57
CA LEU A 54 -2.79 12.24 -10.86
C LEU A 54 -3.66 13.40 -10.35
N PRO A 55 -4.98 13.43 -10.60
CA PRO A 55 -5.84 14.49 -10.08
C PRO A 55 -5.89 14.50 -8.54
N SER A 56 -5.94 13.34 -7.89
CA SER A 56 -5.93 13.26 -6.43
C SER A 56 -4.59 13.71 -5.83
N ALA A 57 -3.47 13.37 -6.45
CA ALA A 57 -2.14 13.84 -6.02
C ALA A 57 -2.02 15.36 -6.10
N ILE A 58 -2.52 15.97 -7.18
CA ILE A 58 -2.57 17.43 -7.33
C ILE A 58 -3.46 18.04 -6.25
N ALA A 59 -4.66 17.49 -6.01
CA ALA A 59 -5.57 17.98 -4.98
C ALA A 59 -4.96 17.91 -3.57
N VAL A 60 -4.29 16.81 -3.22
CA VAL A 60 -3.61 16.65 -1.93
C VAL A 60 -2.47 17.66 -1.79
N ARG A 61 -1.71 17.91 -2.86
CA ARG A 61 -0.65 18.93 -2.87
C ARG A 61 -1.21 20.33 -2.58
N GLU A 62 -2.23 20.75 -3.31
CA GLU A 62 -2.84 22.07 -3.12
C GLU A 62 -3.45 22.21 -1.71
N LEU A 63 -4.11 21.18 -1.19
CA LEU A 63 -4.67 21.19 0.17
C LEU A 63 -3.58 21.25 1.26
N ALA A 64 -2.44 20.59 1.03
CA ALA A 64 -1.30 20.66 1.94
C ALA A 64 -0.66 22.05 1.97
N ASP A 65 -0.66 22.78 0.85
CA ASP A 65 -0.18 24.16 0.77
C ASP A 65 -1.16 25.15 1.44
N ILE A 66 -2.48 24.94 1.28
CA ILE A 66 -3.53 25.76 1.92
C ILE A 66 -3.57 25.57 3.45
N ASP A 67 -3.32 24.36 3.93
CA ASP A 67 -3.37 24.06 5.35
C ASP A 67 -2.28 23.07 5.82
N PRO A 68 -1.06 23.57 6.14
CA PRO A 68 0.13 22.75 6.36
C PRO A 68 0.22 22.10 7.76
N GLY A 69 -0.79 22.27 8.61
CA GLY A 69 -0.78 21.72 9.96
C GLY A 69 -1.14 20.24 10.02
N ALA A 70 -0.70 19.57 11.08
CA ALA A 70 -0.91 18.14 11.30
C ALA A 70 -2.40 17.81 11.48
N GLY A 71 -2.96 17.02 10.55
CA GLY A 71 -4.37 16.61 10.60
C GLY A 71 -4.93 16.05 9.29
N GLY A 72 -4.27 16.30 8.16
CA GLY A 72 -4.59 15.69 6.87
C GLY A 72 -6.05 15.87 6.46
N ILE A 73 -6.65 14.80 5.94
CA ILE A 73 -8.00 14.84 5.34
C ILE A 73 -9.10 15.30 6.31
N TYR A 74 -9.03 14.89 7.59
CA TYR A 74 -9.98 15.32 8.62
C TYR A 74 -9.98 16.84 8.76
N ARG A 75 -8.79 17.44 8.82
CA ARG A 75 -8.61 18.88 9.04
C ARG A 75 -9.05 19.68 7.81
N TRP A 76 -8.70 19.22 6.61
CA TRP A 76 -9.10 19.85 5.35
C TRP A 76 -10.61 19.82 5.16
N VAL A 77 -11.25 18.65 5.35
CA VAL A 77 -12.70 18.51 5.19
C VAL A 77 -13.44 19.30 6.27
N ARG A 78 -12.96 19.29 7.52
CA ARG A 78 -13.56 20.08 8.59
C ARG A 78 -13.53 21.58 8.31
N ARG A 79 -12.44 22.06 7.71
CA ARG A 79 -12.26 23.48 7.36
C ARG A 79 -13.16 23.89 6.19
N ALA A 80 -13.32 23.03 5.19
CA ALA A 80 -14.11 23.33 3.99
C ALA A 80 -15.63 23.11 4.17
N PHE A 81 -16.03 22.03 4.85
CA PHE A 81 -17.41 21.55 4.91
C PHE A 81 -18.00 21.51 6.33
N GLY A 82 -17.24 21.96 7.33
CA GLY A 82 -17.66 22.04 8.72
C GLY A 82 -17.45 20.76 9.55
N PRO A 83 -17.82 20.80 10.85
CA PRO A 83 -17.47 19.75 11.81
C PRO A 83 -18.01 18.36 11.50
N THR A 84 -19.24 18.26 10.98
CA THR A 84 -19.90 16.97 10.70
C THR A 84 -19.21 16.20 9.58
N HIS A 85 -18.96 16.86 8.44
CA HIS A 85 -18.22 16.27 7.32
C HIS A 85 -16.79 15.94 7.69
N GLY A 86 -16.14 16.80 8.49
CA GLY A 86 -14.84 16.52 9.07
C GLY A 86 -14.85 15.21 9.85
N PHE A 87 -15.80 15.05 10.77
CA PHE A 87 -15.96 13.82 11.55
C PHE A 87 -16.16 12.59 10.66
N VAL A 88 -17.05 12.64 9.67
CA VAL A 88 -17.29 11.51 8.75
C VAL A 88 -16.01 11.12 8.00
N ALA A 89 -15.27 12.10 7.48
CA ALA A 89 -14.01 11.84 6.77
C ALA A 89 -12.94 11.24 7.69
N GLY A 90 -12.79 11.78 8.90
CA GLY A 90 -11.86 11.25 9.90
C GLY A 90 -12.24 9.85 10.38
N TRP A 91 -13.53 9.63 10.63
CA TRP A 91 -14.08 8.34 11.03
C TRP A 91 -13.90 7.28 9.95
N GLY A 92 -14.24 7.60 8.70
CA GLY A 92 -14.05 6.70 7.57
C GLY A 92 -12.58 6.33 7.37
N TYR A 93 -11.67 7.30 7.49
CA TYR A 93 -10.23 7.05 7.45
C TYR A 93 -9.77 6.13 8.60
N TRP A 94 -10.28 6.35 9.81
CA TRP A 94 -9.96 5.54 10.97
C TRP A 94 -10.47 4.09 10.82
N VAL A 95 -11.74 3.91 10.43
CA VAL A 95 -12.35 2.59 10.20
C VAL A 95 -11.62 1.84 9.08
N ASN A 96 -11.27 2.51 7.98
CA ASN A 96 -10.47 1.90 6.91
C ASN A 96 -9.14 1.34 7.46
N ASN A 97 -8.44 2.12 8.28
CA ASN A 97 -7.19 1.67 8.89
C ASN A 97 -7.40 0.49 9.85
N LEU A 98 -8.53 0.46 10.57
CA LEU A 98 -8.88 -0.64 11.48
C LEU A 98 -8.97 -1.98 10.75
N PHE A 99 -9.47 -2.02 9.51
CA PHE A 99 -9.54 -3.24 8.70
C PHE A 99 -8.25 -3.50 7.91
N TYR A 100 -7.56 -2.44 7.48
CA TYR A 100 -6.34 -2.54 6.69
C TYR A 100 -5.19 -3.21 7.46
N PHE A 101 -4.94 -2.80 8.71
CA PHE A 101 -3.82 -3.33 9.50
C PHE A 101 -3.93 -4.84 9.79
N PRO A 102 -5.07 -5.37 10.27
CA PRO A 102 -5.24 -6.82 10.46
C PRO A 102 -5.09 -7.59 9.15
N SER A 103 -5.65 -7.08 8.05
CA SER A 103 -5.55 -7.73 6.74
C SER A 103 -4.09 -7.84 6.26
N LEU A 104 -3.28 -6.81 6.52
CA LEU A 104 -1.84 -6.84 6.25
C LEU A 104 -1.10 -7.85 7.12
N LEU A 105 -1.43 -7.95 8.41
CA LEU A 105 -0.80 -8.90 9.33
C LEU A 105 -1.11 -10.35 8.94
N VAL A 106 -2.37 -10.65 8.63
CA VAL A 106 -2.81 -11.96 8.14
C VAL A 106 -2.07 -12.35 6.86
N THR A 107 -2.03 -11.44 5.88
CA THR A 107 -1.33 -11.67 4.62
C THR A 107 0.17 -11.90 4.86
N THR A 108 0.77 -11.13 5.77
CA THR A 108 2.19 -11.24 6.09
C THR A 108 2.49 -12.55 6.82
N ALA A 109 1.63 -13.01 7.72
CA ALA A 109 1.75 -14.30 8.38
C ALA A 109 1.68 -15.46 7.37
N ALA A 110 0.75 -15.41 6.42
CA ALA A 110 0.66 -16.38 5.34
C ALA A 110 1.94 -16.38 4.48
N ILE A 111 2.39 -15.22 4.00
CA ILE A 111 3.63 -15.10 3.20
C ILE A 111 4.85 -15.61 3.99
N ALA A 112 4.93 -15.33 5.29
CA ALA A 112 6.02 -15.81 6.14
C ALA A 112 6.03 -17.34 6.27
N ALA A 113 4.85 -17.98 6.38
CA ALA A 113 4.73 -19.45 6.38
C ALA A 113 5.23 -20.06 5.06
N TYR A 114 4.86 -19.45 3.92
CA TYR A 114 5.37 -19.83 2.60
C TYR A 114 6.90 -19.66 2.50
N ALA A 115 7.44 -18.54 3.01
CA ALA A 115 8.87 -18.24 2.95
C ALA A 115 9.71 -19.12 3.88
N ALA A 116 9.15 -19.64 4.98
CA ALA A 116 9.82 -20.55 5.92
C ALA A 116 10.14 -21.93 5.30
N GLY A 117 9.58 -22.24 4.13
CA GLY A 117 9.93 -23.39 3.31
C GLY A 117 8.82 -24.44 3.20
N PRO A 118 9.00 -25.47 2.35
CA PRO A 118 7.94 -26.41 1.96
C PRO A 118 7.30 -27.15 3.15
N ARG A 119 8.07 -27.35 4.23
CA ARG A 119 7.61 -27.99 5.46
C ARG A 119 6.67 -27.14 6.31
N PHE A 120 6.62 -25.82 6.09
CA PHE A 120 5.80 -24.90 6.88
C PHE A 120 4.68 -24.26 6.04
N VAL A 121 4.56 -24.62 4.76
CA VAL A 121 3.49 -24.11 3.87
C VAL A 121 2.10 -24.45 4.42
N HIS A 122 1.93 -25.63 5.01
CA HIS A 122 0.65 -26.05 5.60
C HIS A 122 0.23 -25.20 6.81
N LEU A 123 1.15 -24.48 7.46
CA LEU A 123 0.81 -23.49 8.50
C LEU A 123 0.15 -22.24 7.89
N GLY A 124 0.35 -21.98 6.60
CA GLY A 124 -0.29 -20.87 5.88
C GLY A 124 -1.80 -21.01 5.70
N ASP A 125 -2.32 -22.23 5.84
CA ASP A 125 -3.77 -22.53 5.78
C ASP A 125 -4.38 -22.75 7.18
N ASP A 126 -3.56 -22.79 8.24
CA ASP A 126 -4.02 -22.95 9.61
C ASP A 126 -4.44 -21.61 10.21
N ASN A 127 -5.75 -21.45 10.38
CA ASN A 127 -6.37 -20.26 10.97
C ASN A 127 -5.81 -19.92 12.36
N LEU A 128 -5.47 -20.92 13.17
CA LEU A 128 -4.93 -20.71 14.51
C LEU A 128 -3.51 -20.13 14.42
N PHE A 129 -2.67 -20.68 13.55
CA PHE A 129 -1.30 -20.19 13.33
C PHE A 129 -1.32 -18.74 12.84
N ILE A 130 -2.12 -18.45 11.82
CA ILE A 130 -2.26 -17.10 11.26
C ILE A 130 -2.76 -16.13 12.32
N ALA A 131 -3.77 -16.51 13.12
CA ALA A 131 -4.31 -15.67 14.19
C ALA A 131 -3.26 -15.36 15.26
N VAL A 132 -2.51 -16.36 15.72
CA VAL A 132 -1.47 -16.19 16.75
C VAL A 132 -0.34 -15.30 16.22
N VAL A 133 0.19 -15.57 15.02
CA VAL A 133 1.26 -14.76 14.42
C VAL A 133 0.81 -13.33 14.19
N SER A 134 -0.42 -13.13 13.68
CA SER A 134 -0.98 -11.80 13.47
C SER A 134 -1.17 -11.04 14.79
N LEU A 135 -1.65 -11.71 15.84
CA LEU A 135 -1.83 -11.10 17.16
C LEU A 135 -0.50 -10.72 17.80
N VAL A 136 0.52 -11.59 17.71
CA VAL A 136 1.89 -11.30 18.17
C VAL A 136 2.47 -10.12 17.39
N GLY A 137 2.31 -10.10 16.07
CA GLY A 137 2.74 -8.99 15.21
C GLY A 137 2.05 -7.67 15.57
N LEU A 138 0.75 -7.72 15.90
CA LEU A 138 -0.01 -6.55 16.35
C LEU A 138 0.54 -6.01 17.67
N TRP A 139 0.75 -6.87 18.68
CA TRP A 139 1.30 -6.45 19.98
C TRP A 139 2.72 -5.89 19.86
N LEU A 140 3.56 -6.49 19.00
CA LEU A 140 4.87 -5.94 18.67
C LEU A 140 4.76 -4.54 18.05
N ALA A 141 3.87 -4.36 17.07
CA ALA A 141 3.64 -3.07 16.44
C ALA A 141 3.16 -2.00 17.43
N VAL A 142 2.24 -2.36 18.33
CA VAL A 142 1.77 -1.49 19.42
C VAL A 142 2.92 -1.13 20.36
N GLY A 143 3.70 -2.11 20.82
CA GLY A 143 4.85 -1.88 21.69
C GLY A 143 5.89 -0.96 21.06
N LEU A 144 6.21 -1.17 19.78
CA LEU A 144 7.12 -0.30 19.02
C LEU A 144 6.57 1.12 18.83
N ASN A 145 5.24 1.26 18.70
CA ASN A 145 4.59 2.57 18.61
C ASN A 145 4.73 3.36 19.93
N VAL A 146 4.60 2.67 21.08
CA VAL A 146 4.72 3.27 22.42
C VAL A 146 6.16 3.65 22.78
N VAL A 147 7.16 2.85 22.38
CA VAL A 147 8.59 3.08 22.71
C VAL A 147 9.21 4.28 21.98
N GLY A 148 8.58 4.78 20.90
CA GLY A 148 8.82 6.12 20.39
C GLY A 148 9.03 6.23 18.88
N LEU A 149 8.53 7.34 18.31
CA LEU A 149 8.52 7.68 16.88
C LEU A 149 9.87 7.54 16.14
N ARG A 150 11.01 7.63 16.86
CA ARG A 150 12.36 7.46 16.26
C ARG A 150 12.64 6.01 15.84
N VAL A 151 12.15 5.02 16.59
CA VAL A 151 12.30 3.59 16.24
C VAL A 151 11.36 3.23 15.10
N GLY A 152 10.11 3.73 15.16
CA GLY A 152 9.14 3.59 14.06
C GLY A 152 9.70 4.07 12.72
N LYS A 153 10.37 5.25 12.69
CA LYS A 153 11.00 5.76 11.46
C LYS A 153 12.07 4.81 10.91
N ARG A 154 12.93 4.23 11.76
CA ARG A 154 13.99 3.32 11.31
C ARG A 154 13.42 2.01 10.78
N LEU A 155 12.43 1.43 11.47
CA LEU A 155 11.76 0.22 11.03
C LEU A 155 11.03 0.44 9.70
N GLN A 156 10.39 1.59 9.53
CA GLN A 156 9.68 1.94 8.30
C GLN A 156 10.64 2.13 7.11
N ASN A 157 11.78 2.80 7.31
CA ASN A 157 12.81 2.90 6.28
C ASN A 157 13.41 1.53 5.95
N LEU A 158 13.68 0.69 6.95
CA LEU A 158 14.20 -0.66 6.75
C LEU A 158 13.20 -1.55 6.00
N GLY A 159 11.92 -1.47 6.36
CA GLY A 159 10.83 -2.14 5.65
C GLY A 159 10.70 -1.65 4.21
N GLY A 160 10.82 -0.34 3.98
CA GLY A 160 10.86 0.24 2.64
C GLY A 160 11.99 -0.35 1.79
N HIS A 161 13.22 -0.39 2.32
CA HIS A 161 14.34 -1.04 1.64
C HIS A 161 14.11 -2.55 1.42
N GLY A 162 13.49 -3.22 2.38
CA GLY A 162 13.09 -4.62 2.30
C GLY A 162 12.06 -4.91 1.21
N THR A 163 11.20 -3.96 0.84
CA THR A 163 10.25 -4.09 -0.28
C THR A 163 10.91 -3.82 -1.63
N TRP A 164 11.89 -2.92 -1.69
CA TRP A 164 12.61 -2.60 -2.93
C TRP A 164 13.48 -3.75 -3.44
N LEU A 165 14.04 -4.56 -2.53
CA LEU A 165 14.93 -5.65 -2.91
C LEU A 165 14.19 -6.76 -3.71
N PRO A 166 13.04 -7.30 -3.25
CA PRO A 166 12.20 -8.18 -4.06
C PRO A 166 11.70 -7.52 -5.35
N GLY A 167 11.35 -6.22 -5.30
CA GLY A 167 10.93 -5.47 -6.48
C GLY A 167 12.00 -5.42 -7.58
N LEU A 168 13.24 -5.12 -7.20
CA LEU A 168 14.38 -5.13 -8.12
C LEU A 168 14.68 -6.51 -8.68
N ILE A 169 14.59 -7.55 -7.83
CA ILE A 169 14.74 -8.94 -8.27
C ILE A 169 13.65 -9.29 -9.30
N PHE A 170 12.40 -8.90 -9.04
CA PHE A 170 11.29 -9.10 -9.98
C PHE A 170 11.54 -8.42 -11.33
N VAL A 171 11.99 -7.17 -11.32
CA VAL A 171 12.31 -6.43 -12.56
C VAL A 171 13.46 -7.09 -13.31
N ALA A 172 14.52 -7.51 -12.61
CA ALA A 172 15.65 -8.21 -13.22
C ALA A 172 15.24 -9.55 -13.85
N LEU A 173 14.43 -10.34 -13.14
CA LEU A 173 13.87 -11.60 -13.65
C LEU A 173 12.92 -11.37 -14.83
N ALA A 174 12.11 -10.31 -14.80
CA ALA A 174 11.24 -9.95 -15.91
C ALA A 174 12.03 -9.58 -17.17
N ILE A 175 13.07 -8.76 -17.02
CA ILE A 175 13.97 -8.40 -18.14
C ILE A 175 14.69 -9.64 -18.67
N TRP A 176 15.22 -10.49 -17.78
CA TRP A 176 15.88 -11.74 -18.16
C TRP A 176 14.93 -12.70 -18.88
N SER A 177 13.71 -12.87 -18.39
CA SER A 177 12.67 -13.69 -19.04
C SER A 177 12.32 -13.14 -20.42
N LEU A 178 12.19 -11.81 -20.56
CA LEU A 178 11.88 -11.17 -21.84
C LEU A 178 13.00 -11.37 -22.87
N THR A 179 14.26 -11.32 -22.45
CA THR A 179 15.41 -11.49 -23.37
C THR A 179 15.70 -12.94 -23.71
N THR A 180 15.38 -13.89 -22.83
CA THR A 180 15.68 -15.32 -23.02
C THR A 180 14.51 -16.14 -23.59
N HIS A 181 13.28 -15.86 -23.17
CA HIS A 181 12.10 -16.66 -23.53
C HIS A 181 11.04 -15.86 -24.32
N GLY A 182 11.24 -14.54 -24.49
CA GLY A 182 10.23 -13.66 -25.09
C GLY A 182 9.04 -13.40 -24.15
N SER A 183 8.07 -12.63 -24.63
CA SER A 183 6.85 -12.33 -23.84
C SER A 183 5.91 -13.53 -23.82
N ALA A 184 5.57 -14.02 -22.62
CA ALA A 184 4.58 -15.10 -22.44
C ALA A 184 3.16 -14.69 -22.90
N THR A 185 2.88 -13.39 -23.00
CA THR A 185 1.62 -12.84 -23.51
C THR A 185 1.86 -12.07 -24.81
N PRO A 186 1.10 -12.31 -25.90
CA PRO A 186 1.20 -11.51 -27.12
C PRO A 186 0.90 -10.04 -26.83
N VAL A 187 1.89 -9.17 -26.96
CA VAL A 187 1.71 -7.72 -26.76
C VAL A 187 0.99 -7.15 -27.97
N THR A 188 -0.34 -7.24 -27.95
CA THR A 188 -1.21 -6.80 -29.05
C THR A 188 -2.05 -5.63 -28.56
N ALA A 189 -2.25 -4.58 -29.37
CA ALA A 189 -3.03 -3.40 -28.98
C ALA A 189 -4.48 -3.74 -28.57
N ARG A 190 -5.05 -4.84 -29.09
CA ARG A 190 -6.34 -5.39 -28.65
C ARG A 190 -6.31 -6.04 -27.27
N GLY A 191 -5.15 -6.50 -26.78
CA GLY A 191 -4.98 -7.08 -25.45
C GLY A 191 -4.84 -6.05 -24.33
N LEU A 192 -4.72 -4.75 -24.67
CA LEU A 192 -4.75 -3.64 -23.70
C LEU A 192 -6.18 -3.29 -23.26
N VAL A 193 -7.19 -3.76 -24.01
CA VAL A 193 -8.61 -3.61 -23.68
C VAL A 193 -9.10 -4.97 -23.17
N PRO A 194 -9.78 -5.05 -22.02
CA PRO A 194 -10.31 -6.33 -21.52
C PRO A 194 -11.30 -6.91 -22.54
N ALA A 195 -11.09 -8.18 -22.93
CA ALA A 195 -11.93 -8.87 -23.92
C ALA A 195 -13.37 -9.11 -23.42
N SER A 196 -13.54 -9.21 -22.09
CA SER A 196 -14.83 -9.25 -21.40
C SER A 196 -14.66 -8.61 -20.03
N LEU A 197 -15.51 -7.63 -19.68
CA LEU A 197 -15.64 -7.13 -18.31
C LEU A 197 -16.44 -8.17 -17.52
N ASP A 198 -15.78 -9.25 -17.12
CA ASP A 198 -16.40 -10.21 -16.22
C ASP A 198 -16.48 -9.57 -14.83
N LEU A 199 -17.66 -9.12 -14.45
CA LEU A 199 -17.90 -8.43 -13.17
C LEU A 199 -17.55 -9.34 -11.97
N GLN A 200 -17.47 -10.67 -12.16
CA GLN A 200 -17.02 -11.61 -11.14
C GLN A 200 -15.50 -11.59 -10.93
N SER A 201 -14.72 -11.20 -11.94
CA SER A 201 -13.26 -11.03 -11.83
C SER A 201 -12.86 -9.71 -11.16
N ILE A 202 -13.78 -8.74 -11.12
CA ILE A 202 -13.62 -7.52 -10.34
C ILE A 202 -13.95 -7.87 -8.89
N ASN A 203 -12.92 -8.27 -8.13
CA ASN A 203 -13.06 -8.38 -6.68
C ASN A 203 -13.44 -7.02 -6.11
N LEU A 204 -14.75 -6.82 -5.88
CA LEU A 204 -15.27 -5.72 -5.09
C LEU A 204 -15.17 -6.02 -3.59
N PHE A 205 -14.72 -7.23 -3.21
CA PHE A 205 -14.39 -7.68 -1.86
C PHE A 205 -13.25 -8.68 -1.86
#